data_AF-A0A821EQM0-F1
#
_entry.id   AF-A0A821EQM0-F1
#
_cell.length_a   1.000
_cell.length_b   1.000
_cell.length_c   1.000
_cell.angle_alpha   90.00
_cell.angle_beta   90.00
_cell.angle_gamma   90.00
#
_symmetry.space_group_name_H-M   'P 1'
#
loop_
_entity.id
_entity.type
_entity.pdbx_description
1 polymer ?
#
loop_
_entity_poly.entity_id
_entity_poly.type
_entity_poly.pdbx_seq_one_letter_code
_entity_poly.pdbx_strand_id
1 'polypeptide(L)'
;MLTQHEYDNISSQKSCYSSDTNATVSIIQRYLTTTTASVVSSSRIQNATPEIKVKPCTKEFLAKHYNDAYPMFKNPRGQCLIVNVYNINGAIRRWSDLDVKLLSDLFRQLYFNVIVYSDFNGDDLGAENFMKILKHFSQSKEHVNAQCCIICLMSHGEEGSLTVQDGKKIYHDHVFDLFSNVNCPNLAGKPKLFFIQCCRDGK
;
A
#
# COMPACT_ATOMS: atom_id res chain seq x y z
N MET A 1 -7.47 -2.02 20.18
CA MET A 1 -6.92 -0.76 19.64
C MET A 1 -7.13 0.30 20.70
N LEU A 2 -6.19 1.23 20.87
CA LEU A 2 -6.38 2.37 21.75
C LEU A 2 -7.38 3.34 21.10
N THR A 3 -8.44 3.71 21.82
CA THR A 3 -9.41 4.74 21.47
C THR A 3 -8.74 6.11 21.32
N GLN A 4 -9.37 7.08 20.65
CA GLN A 4 -8.87 8.46 20.58
C GLN A 4 -8.55 9.02 21.98
N HIS A 5 -9.37 8.68 22.97
CA HIS A 5 -9.16 8.99 24.38
C HIS A 5 -7.88 8.36 24.96
N GLU A 6 -7.55 7.12 24.61
CA GLU A 6 -6.29 6.49 25.02
C GLU A 6 -5.07 7.06 24.30
N TYR A 7 -5.22 7.60 23.07
CA TYR A 7 -4.17 8.37 22.39
C TYR A 7 -3.90 9.71 23.10
N ASP A 8 -4.94 10.45 23.44
CA ASP A 8 -4.83 11.77 24.10
C ASP A 8 -4.22 11.64 25.52
N ASN A 9 -4.50 10.53 26.21
CA ASN A 9 -3.89 10.21 27.51
C ASN A 9 -2.39 9.90 27.43
N ILE A 10 -1.93 9.19 26.38
CA ILE A 10 -0.48 8.93 26.18
C ILE A 10 0.27 10.23 25.86
N SER A 11 -0.35 11.14 25.13
CA SER A 11 0.21 12.47 24.84
C SER A 11 0.38 13.30 26.12
N SER A 12 -0.62 13.28 27.00
CA SER A 12 -0.64 14.05 28.24
C SER A 12 0.35 13.56 29.30
N GLN A 13 0.69 12.27 29.31
CA GLN A 13 1.63 11.69 30.29
C GLN A 13 3.12 11.93 29.97
N LYS A 14 3.45 12.47 28.79
CA LYS A 14 4.85 12.71 28.36
C LYS A 14 5.43 14.07 28.76
N SER A 15 4.68 14.95 29.43
CA SER A 15 5.25 16.20 29.98
C SER A 15 6.25 15.96 31.12
N CYS A 16 6.33 14.74 31.65
CA CYS A 16 7.27 14.34 32.69
C CYS A 16 7.97 13.06 32.24
N TYR A 17 9.24 13.14 31.84
CA TYR A 17 10.32 12.13 32.00
C TYR A 17 11.41 12.38 30.97
N SER A 18 12.54 12.89 31.45
CA SER A 18 13.81 13.00 30.74
C SER A 18 14.69 11.77 30.97
N SER A 19 15.73 11.69 30.13
CA SER A 19 17.04 11.01 30.29
C SER A 19 17.17 9.48 30.10
N ASP A 20 17.97 9.17 29.07
CA ASP A 20 19.19 8.33 29.08
C ASP A 20 19.24 6.85 28.58
N THR A 21 19.96 6.74 27.44
CA THR A 21 21.09 5.86 27.06
C THR A 21 20.97 4.36 26.70
N ASN A 22 21.51 4.07 25.49
CA ASN A 22 22.42 2.97 25.09
C ASN A 22 22.01 1.50 25.27
N ALA A 23 21.52 0.88 24.18
CA ALA A 23 21.78 -0.52 23.82
C ALA A 23 21.33 -0.82 22.36
N THR A 24 22.23 -0.79 21.37
CA THR A 24 21.85 -1.13 19.97
C THR A 24 22.97 -1.78 19.14
N VAL A 25 23.78 -2.69 19.70
CA VAL A 25 24.86 -3.33 18.90
C VAL A 25 24.82 -4.87 18.85
N SER A 26 23.87 -5.58 19.46
CA SER A 26 23.97 -7.05 19.58
C SER A 26 22.86 -7.90 18.93
N ILE A 27 21.95 -7.34 18.11
CA ILE A 27 20.80 -8.11 17.59
C ILE A 27 20.99 -8.61 16.14
N ILE A 28 21.91 -8.04 15.35
CA ILE A 28 21.97 -8.32 13.90
C ILE A 28 22.73 -9.62 13.55
N GLN A 29 23.43 -10.25 14.49
CA GLN A 29 24.36 -11.36 14.15
C GLN A 29 23.84 -12.79 14.40
N ARG A 30 22.53 -12.97 14.59
CA ARG A 30 21.94 -14.29 14.93
C ARG A 30 21.07 -14.92 13.83
N TYR A 31 20.89 -14.26 12.69
CA TYR A 31 19.97 -14.72 11.63
C TYR A 31 20.63 -15.46 10.45
N LEU A 32 21.94 -15.66 10.43
CA LEU A 32 22.64 -16.20 9.25
C LEU A 32 23.15 -17.64 9.36
N THR A 33 22.81 -18.40 10.40
CA THR A 33 23.24 -19.80 10.49
C THR A 33 22.11 -20.68 11.01
N THR A 34 21.36 -21.31 10.09
CA THR A 34 20.98 -22.73 10.09
C THR A 34 19.96 -22.95 8.97
N THR A 35 20.44 -23.38 7.81
CA THR A 35 19.60 -24.06 6.81
C THR A 35 20.44 -25.17 6.20
N THR A 36 20.31 -26.36 6.78
CA THR A 36 20.67 -27.60 6.09
C THR A 36 19.38 -28.23 5.60
N ALA A 37 19.22 -28.25 4.29
CA ALA A 37 18.10 -28.83 3.58
C ALA A 37 18.08 -30.36 3.71
N SER A 38 16.89 -30.92 3.87
CA SER A 38 16.61 -32.32 3.55
C SER A 38 15.39 -32.38 2.63
N VAL A 39 15.60 -33.06 1.50
CA VAL A 39 14.66 -33.27 0.40
C VAL A 39 13.58 -34.25 0.86
N VAL A 40 12.30 -33.88 0.77
CA VAL A 40 11.18 -34.82 0.86
C VAL A 40 10.33 -34.71 -0.40
N SER A 41 10.09 -35.88 -0.97
CA SER A 41 9.46 -36.15 -2.26
C SER A 41 7.99 -35.74 -2.35
N SER A 42 7.62 -35.42 -3.58
CA SER A 42 6.31 -35.13 -4.16
C SER A 42 5.12 -35.97 -3.66
N SER A 43 4.16 -35.30 -3.00
CA SER A 43 2.71 -35.59 -3.15
C SER A 43 1.86 -34.43 -2.62
N ARG A 44 1.08 -33.79 -3.53
CA ARG A 44 -0.13 -32.95 -3.31
C ARG A 44 -0.14 -32.01 -2.08
N ILE A 45 0.33 -30.78 -2.27
CA ILE A 45 -0.15 -29.65 -1.46
C ILE A 45 -1.42 -29.13 -2.14
N GLN A 46 -2.57 -29.26 -1.49
CA GLN A 46 -3.76 -28.48 -1.87
C GLN A 46 -3.41 -27.01 -1.68
N ASN A 47 -3.52 -26.21 -2.75
CA ASN A 47 -3.14 -24.80 -2.80
C ASN A 47 -3.91 -23.98 -1.75
N ALA A 48 -3.37 -23.87 -0.55
CA ALA A 48 -3.87 -22.92 0.44
C ALA A 48 -3.51 -21.51 -0.04
N THR A 49 -4.51 -20.70 -0.34
CA THR A 49 -4.33 -19.27 -0.55
C THR A 49 -3.61 -18.68 0.67
N PRO A 50 -2.52 -17.92 0.50
CA PRO A 50 -1.79 -17.37 1.65
C PRO A 50 -2.73 -16.47 2.47
N GLU A 51 -2.81 -16.73 3.77
CA GLU A 51 -3.59 -15.93 4.71
C GLU A 51 -2.77 -14.73 5.19
N ILE A 52 -3.31 -13.53 5.03
CA ILE A 52 -2.68 -12.30 5.55
C ILE A 52 -3.18 -12.06 6.97
N LYS A 53 -2.24 -11.86 7.90
CA LYS A 53 -2.53 -11.49 9.28
C LYS A 53 -1.65 -10.33 9.73
N VAL A 54 -2.22 -9.13 9.74
CA VAL A 54 -1.55 -7.92 10.23
C VAL A 54 -1.50 -7.95 11.75
N LYS A 55 -0.29 -7.92 12.32
CA LYS A 55 -0.10 -7.82 13.77
C LYS A 55 -0.34 -6.38 14.24
N PRO A 56 -1.14 -6.16 15.29
CA PRO A 56 -1.26 -4.84 15.89
C PRO A 56 0.08 -4.31 16.40
N CYS A 57 0.25 -2.99 16.32
CA CYS A 57 1.37 -2.30 16.97
C CYS A 57 1.27 -2.41 18.51
N THR A 58 2.41 -2.50 19.19
CA THR A 58 2.45 -2.44 20.66
C THR A 58 2.32 -1.00 21.15
N LYS A 59 1.87 -0.81 22.41
CA LYS A 59 1.73 0.53 22.99
C LYS A 59 3.09 1.20 23.17
N GLU A 60 4.11 0.41 23.52
CA GLU A 60 5.47 0.87 23.76
C GLU A 60 6.11 1.39 22.46
N PHE A 61 5.93 0.67 21.36
CA PHE A 61 6.41 1.11 20.04
C PHE A 61 5.70 2.40 19.62
N LEU A 62 4.37 2.45 19.75
CA LEU A 62 3.60 3.64 19.40
C LEU A 62 4.06 4.85 20.22
N ALA A 63 4.14 4.70 21.55
CA ALA A 63 4.58 5.76 22.44
C ALA A 63 5.99 6.23 22.07
N LYS A 64 6.92 5.31 21.78
CA LYS A 64 8.29 5.67 21.40
C LYS A 64 8.37 6.50 20.12
N HIS A 65 7.54 6.19 19.11
CA HIS A 65 7.66 6.77 17.76
C HIS A 65 6.60 7.84 17.42
N TYR A 66 5.68 8.14 18.32
CA TYR A 66 4.51 8.99 18.05
C TYR A 66 4.87 10.39 17.51
N ASN A 67 5.88 11.05 18.09
CA ASN A 67 6.26 12.42 17.73
C ASN A 67 7.11 12.50 16.44
N ASP A 68 7.70 11.40 16.01
CA ASP A 68 8.66 11.35 14.89
C ASP A 68 8.02 10.81 13.60
N ALA A 69 6.71 10.58 13.60
CA ALA A 69 5.98 9.97 12.49
C ALA A 69 4.78 10.83 12.05
N TYR A 70 4.34 10.64 10.80
CA TYR A 70 3.07 11.20 10.36
C TYR A 70 1.91 10.65 11.22
N PRO A 71 0.93 11.50 11.58
CA PRO A 71 -0.29 11.04 12.23
C PRO A 71 -0.96 9.89 11.46
N MET A 72 -1.35 8.80 12.16
CA MET A 72 -1.89 7.58 11.53
C MET A 72 -2.94 6.84 12.39
N PHE A 73 -3.71 7.61 13.16
CA PHE A 73 -4.67 7.12 14.15
C PHE A 73 -6.15 7.20 13.71
N LYS A 74 -6.46 7.82 12.56
CA LYS A 74 -7.83 7.87 12.01
C LYS A 74 -8.31 6.49 11.57
N ASN A 75 -9.64 6.30 11.60
CA ASN A 75 -10.31 5.12 11.09
C ASN A 75 -11.51 5.55 10.22
N PRO A 76 -11.46 5.35 8.89
CA PRO A 76 -10.33 4.81 8.14
C PRO A 76 -9.10 5.74 8.19
N ARG A 77 -7.89 5.18 8.04
CA ARG A 77 -6.64 5.96 7.94
C ARG A 77 -6.60 6.80 6.65
N GLY A 78 -7.31 6.35 5.64
CA GLY A 78 -7.51 7.01 4.38
C GLY A 78 -7.98 6.05 3.32
N GLN A 79 -7.79 6.40 2.05
CA GLN A 79 -8.22 5.58 0.93
C GLN A 79 -7.03 4.86 0.28
N CYS A 80 -7.30 3.65 -0.21
CA CYS A 80 -6.40 2.86 -1.02
C CYS A 80 -7.08 2.58 -2.35
N LEU A 81 -6.48 3.05 -3.45
CA LEU A 81 -6.90 2.73 -4.81
C LEU A 81 -6.05 1.57 -5.31
N ILE A 82 -6.69 0.53 -5.84
CA ILE A 82 -6.04 -0.56 -6.57
C ILE A 82 -6.59 -0.57 -7.99
N VAL A 83 -5.73 -0.35 -8.98
CA VAL A 83 -6.07 -0.48 -10.39
C VAL A 83 -5.26 -1.62 -10.99
N ASN A 84 -5.95 -2.65 -11.48
CA ASN A 84 -5.34 -3.83 -12.07
C ASN A 84 -5.74 -3.96 -13.54
N VAL A 85 -4.79 -3.74 -14.44
CA VAL A 85 -4.96 -4.11 -15.85
C VAL A 85 -4.52 -5.57 -15.98
N TYR A 86 -5.50 -6.45 -16.05
CA TYR A 86 -5.37 -7.90 -16.11
C TYR A 86 -5.07 -8.39 -17.53
N ASN A 87 -5.68 -7.78 -18.55
CA ASN A 87 -5.54 -8.23 -19.94
C ASN A 87 -5.26 -7.05 -20.88
N ILE A 88 -4.14 -7.14 -21.61
CA ILE A 88 -3.80 -6.21 -22.68
C ILE A 88 -3.68 -7.01 -23.96
N ASN A 89 -4.63 -6.86 -24.88
CA ASN A 89 -4.62 -7.52 -26.19
C ASN A 89 -4.35 -9.05 -26.15
N GLY A 90 -4.85 -9.74 -25.14
CA GLY A 90 -4.66 -11.19 -24.94
C GLY A 90 -3.46 -11.57 -24.07
N ALA A 91 -2.60 -10.62 -23.71
CA ALA A 91 -1.48 -10.83 -22.79
C ALA A 91 -1.97 -10.82 -21.33
N ILE A 92 -2.59 -11.93 -20.92
CA ILE A 92 -3.21 -12.10 -19.59
C ILE A 92 -2.16 -12.16 -18.47
N ARG A 93 -2.30 -11.28 -17.48
CA ARG A 93 -1.52 -11.26 -16.23
C ARG A 93 -2.13 -12.20 -15.20
N ARG A 94 -2.05 -13.51 -15.46
CA ARG A 94 -2.55 -14.55 -14.55
C ARG A 94 -2.02 -14.32 -13.14
N TRP A 95 -2.87 -14.54 -12.13
CA TRP A 95 -2.59 -14.35 -10.71
C TRP A 95 -2.58 -12.90 -10.23
N SER A 96 -2.65 -11.90 -11.11
CA SER A 96 -2.80 -10.51 -10.66
C SER A 96 -4.12 -10.25 -9.92
N ASP A 97 -5.15 -11.07 -10.17
CA ASP A 97 -6.39 -11.11 -9.40
C ASP A 97 -6.17 -11.57 -7.94
N LEU A 98 -5.26 -12.54 -7.73
CA LEU A 98 -4.83 -12.94 -6.41
C LEU A 98 -4.05 -11.81 -5.72
N ASP A 99 -3.18 -11.09 -6.45
CA ASP A 99 -2.50 -9.90 -5.92
C ASP A 99 -3.52 -8.82 -5.49
N VAL A 100 -4.55 -8.54 -6.31
CA VAL A 100 -5.64 -7.63 -5.95
C VAL A 100 -6.31 -8.07 -4.65
N LYS A 101 -6.63 -9.37 -4.51
CA LYS A 101 -7.25 -9.90 -3.29
C LYS A 101 -6.33 -9.70 -2.07
N LEU A 102 -5.06 -10.08 -2.18
CA LEU A 102 -4.09 -10.01 -1.10
C LEU A 102 -3.82 -8.55 -0.67
N LEU A 103 -3.64 -7.64 -1.62
CA LEU A 103 -3.48 -6.21 -1.32
C LEU A 103 -4.74 -5.63 -0.69
N SER A 104 -5.92 -6.02 -1.17
CA SER A 104 -7.19 -5.58 -0.58
C SER A 104 -7.33 -6.05 0.86
N ASP A 105 -7.03 -7.32 1.14
CA ASP A 105 -7.08 -7.90 2.48
C ASP A 105 -6.05 -7.22 3.42
N LEU A 106 -4.83 -6.99 2.93
CA LEU A 106 -3.78 -6.27 3.65
C LEU A 106 -4.22 -4.86 4.03
N PHE A 107 -4.66 -4.06 3.06
CA PHE A 107 -4.96 -2.64 3.30
C PHE A 107 -6.26 -2.46 4.11
N ARG A 108 -7.23 -3.36 3.99
CA ARG A 108 -8.39 -3.40 4.90
C ARG A 108 -7.97 -3.71 6.34
N GLN A 109 -7.09 -4.69 6.55
CA GLN A 109 -6.54 -4.98 7.88
C GLN A 109 -5.65 -3.84 8.43
N LEU A 110 -5.09 -3.01 7.54
CA LEU A 110 -4.41 -1.77 7.90
C LEU A 110 -5.37 -0.57 8.02
N TYR A 111 -6.69 -0.78 8.02
CA TYR A 111 -7.74 0.23 8.21
C TYR A 111 -7.84 1.29 7.10
N PHE A 112 -7.57 0.92 5.86
CA PHE A 112 -7.86 1.75 4.69
C PHE A 112 -9.20 1.38 4.07
N ASN A 113 -9.88 2.38 3.50
CA ASN A 113 -11.00 2.14 2.60
C ASN A 113 -10.46 1.78 1.21
N VAL A 114 -10.61 0.52 0.80
CA VAL A 114 -10.05 -0.01 -0.45
C VAL A 114 -11.06 0.08 -1.59
N ILE A 115 -10.67 0.77 -2.66
CA ILE A 115 -11.40 0.90 -3.92
C ILE A 115 -10.62 0.13 -4.99
N VAL A 116 -11.30 -0.74 -5.73
CA VAL A 116 -10.67 -1.62 -6.73
C VAL A 116 -11.29 -1.37 -8.09
N TYR A 117 -10.45 -1.21 -9.11
CA TYR A 117 -10.82 -1.27 -10.52
C TYR A 117 -9.98 -2.33 -11.21
N SER A 118 -10.63 -3.20 -11.98
CA SER A 118 -9.98 -4.28 -12.72
C SER A 118 -10.80 -4.65 -13.95
N ASP A 119 -10.17 -4.70 -15.12
CA ASP A 119 -10.79 -5.22 -16.35
C ASP A 119 -11.18 -6.71 -16.22
N PHE A 120 -10.55 -7.47 -15.32
CA PHE A 120 -11.04 -8.78 -14.88
C PHE A 120 -12.46 -8.75 -14.30
N ASN A 121 -12.86 -7.65 -13.66
CA ASN A 121 -14.21 -7.43 -13.11
C ASN A 121 -15.16 -6.77 -14.14
N GLY A 122 -14.69 -6.54 -15.38
CA GLY A 122 -15.45 -5.85 -16.43
C GLY A 122 -15.29 -4.33 -16.45
N ASP A 123 -14.39 -3.75 -15.66
CA ASP A 123 -14.09 -2.32 -15.72
C ASP A 123 -13.37 -1.96 -17.03
N ASP A 124 -13.75 -0.84 -17.65
CA ASP A 124 -13.00 -0.28 -18.80
C ASP A 124 -11.80 0.50 -18.29
N LEU A 125 -10.62 -0.05 -18.58
CA LEU A 125 -9.32 0.50 -18.20
C LEU A 125 -8.53 0.97 -19.41
N GLY A 126 -9.19 1.37 -20.50
CA GLY A 126 -8.57 2.17 -21.56
C GLY A 126 -8.03 3.50 -21.02
N ALA A 127 -7.07 4.12 -21.73
CA ALA A 127 -6.33 5.28 -21.20
C ALA A 127 -7.20 6.43 -20.70
N GLU A 128 -8.31 6.73 -21.40
CA GLU A 128 -9.23 7.79 -20.99
C GLU A 128 -9.88 7.49 -19.64
N ASN A 129 -10.44 6.30 -19.46
CA ASN A 129 -11.11 5.90 -18.23
C ASN A 129 -10.12 5.66 -17.08
N PHE A 130 -8.93 5.12 -17.37
CA PHE A 130 -7.85 5.00 -16.40
C PHE A 130 -7.47 6.36 -15.80
N MET A 131 -7.27 7.39 -16.65
CA MET A 131 -6.96 8.74 -16.19
C MET A 131 -8.14 9.40 -15.46
N LYS A 132 -9.39 9.14 -15.88
CA LYS A 132 -10.58 9.60 -15.14
C LYS A 132 -10.66 9.00 -13.74
N ILE A 133 -10.37 7.70 -13.59
CA ILE A 133 -10.33 7.02 -12.27
C ILE A 133 -9.30 7.69 -11.37
N LEU A 134 -8.07 7.89 -11.85
CA LEU A 134 -7.01 8.54 -11.08
C LEU A 134 -7.38 9.98 -10.69
N LYS A 135 -7.89 10.76 -11.64
CA LYS A 135 -8.30 12.14 -11.39
C LYS A 135 -9.44 12.21 -10.38
N HIS A 136 -10.48 11.40 -10.56
CA HIS A 136 -11.60 11.35 -9.62
C HIS A 136 -11.15 10.94 -8.22
N PHE A 137 -10.29 9.92 -8.12
CA PHE A 137 -9.73 9.50 -6.84
C PHE A 137 -8.91 10.63 -6.18
N SER A 138 -8.01 11.30 -6.92
CA SER A 138 -7.23 12.43 -6.41
C SER A 138 -8.08 13.59 -5.88
N GLN A 139 -9.32 13.75 -6.40
CA GLN A 139 -10.25 14.80 -6.02
C GLN A 139 -11.25 14.38 -4.94
N SER A 140 -11.12 13.16 -4.40
CA SER A 140 -12.01 12.62 -3.39
C SER A 140 -12.12 13.52 -2.17
N LYS A 141 -13.36 13.79 -1.72
CA LYS A 141 -13.64 14.54 -0.49
C LYS A 141 -13.20 13.78 0.76
N GLU A 142 -13.11 12.46 0.69
CA GLU A 142 -12.63 11.62 1.80
C GLU A 142 -11.16 11.91 2.16
N HIS A 143 -10.38 12.46 1.21
CA HIS A 143 -9.00 12.86 1.48
C HIS A 143 -8.89 13.99 2.50
N VAL A 144 -9.93 14.80 2.73
CA VAL A 144 -9.92 15.88 3.73
C VAL A 144 -9.63 15.31 5.12
N ASN A 145 -10.32 14.23 5.50
CA ASN A 145 -10.20 13.59 6.81
C ASN A 145 -9.18 12.43 6.86
N ALA A 146 -8.64 12.03 5.70
CA ALA A 146 -7.59 11.03 5.61
C ALA A 146 -6.29 11.52 6.26
N GLN A 147 -5.48 10.58 6.72
CA GLN A 147 -4.11 10.77 7.21
C GLN A 147 -3.06 10.13 6.29
N CYS A 148 -3.49 9.27 5.35
CA CYS A 148 -2.62 8.62 4.38
C CYS A 148 -3.40 8.32 3.10
N CYS A 149 -2.70 8.20 1.98
CA CYS A 149 -3.27 7.75 0.72
C CYS A 149 -2.39 6.66 0.12
N ILE A 150 -3.01 5.63 -0.46
CA ILE A 150 -2.32 4.52 -1.11
C ILE A 150 -2.85 4.38 -2.53
N ILE A 151 -1.94 4.22 -3.49
CA ILE A 151 -2.26 3.95 -4.88
C ILE A 151 -1.43 2.74 -5.33
N CYS A 152 -2.11 1.66 -5.70
CA CYS A 152 -1.52 0.46 -6.28
C CYS A 152 -1.90 0.40 -7.76
N LEU A 153 -0.92 0.51 -8.65
CA LEU A 153 -1.11 0.41 -10.09
C LEU A 153 -0.41 -0.85 -10.59
N MET A 154 -1.18 -1.78 -11.16
CA MET A 154 -0.68 -3.08 -11.58
C MET A 154 -1.00 -3.29 -13.04
N SER A 155 0.04 -3.42 -13.87
CA SER A 155 -0.12 -3.64 -15.30
C SER A 155 1.16 -4.21 -15.93
N HIS A 156 1.15 -4.42 -17.25
CA HIS A 156 2.39 -4.37 -18.03
C HIS A 156 2.92 -2.94 -18.07
N GLY A 157 4.18 -2.77 -18.42
CA GLY A 157 4.80 -1.46 -18.53
C GLY A 157 6.26 -1.57 -18.94
N GLU A 158 6.91 -0.42 -18.92
CA GLU A 158 8.32 -0.23 -19.19
C GLU A 158 8.85 0.86 -18.24
N GLU A 159 10.13 1.22 -18.35
CA GLU A 159 10.69 2.29 -17.55
C GLU A 159 9.85 3.59 -17.70
N GLY A 160 9.35 4.08 -16.56
CA GLY A 160 8.58 5.33 -16.50
C GLY A 160 7.11 5.25 -16.94
N SER A 161 6.58 4.11 -17.39
CA SER A 161 5.19 4.03 -17.83
C SER A 161 4.48 2.69 -17.61
N LEU A 162 3.16 2.77 -17.49
CA LEU A 162 2.22 1.64 -17.48
C LEU A 162 1.57 1.54 -18.86
N THR A 163 1.45 0.33 -19.39
CA THR A 163 0.57 0.06 -20.55
C THR A 163 -0.82 -0.22 -20.04
N VAL A 164 -1.86 0.38 -20.59
CA VAL A 164 -3.26 0.17 -20.16
C VAL A 164 -4.02 -0.74 -21.12
N GLN A 165 -5.32 -1.00 -20.86
CA GLN A 165 -6.09 -2.03 -21.57
C GLN A 165 -6.11 -1.85 -23.10
N ASP A 166 -6.17 -0.61 -23.57
CA ASP A 166 -6.16 -0.26 -25.00
C ASP A 166 -4.74 -0.15 -25.60
N GLY A 167 -3.73 -0.64 -24.89
CA GLY A 167 -2.33 -0.68 -25.33
C GLY A 167 -1.59 0.66 -25.27
N LYS A 168 -2.24 1.73 -24.81
CA LYS A 168 -1.62 3.06 -24.65
C LYS A 168 -0.77 3.12 -23.38
N LYS A 169 0.11 4.11 -23.32
CA LYS A 169 1.00 4.36 -22.18
C LYS A 169 0.45 5.45 -21.26
N ILE A 170 0.55 5.22 -19.95
CA ILE A 170 0.32 6.20 -18.89
C ILE A 170 1.65 6.39 -18.15
N TYR A 171 2.21 7.60 -18.21
CA TYR A 171 3.50 7.92 -17.59
C TYR A 171 3.35 8.13 -16.08
N HIS A 172 4.30 7.62 -15.31
CA HIS A 172 4.29 7.74 -13.85
C HIS A 172 4.29 9.20 -13.39
N ASP A 173 5.00 10.09 -14.10
CA ASP A 173 5.06 11.51 -13.76
C ASP A 173 3.68 12.18 -13.81
N HIS A 174 2.85 11.83 -14.81
CA HIS A 174 1.47 12.33 -14.87
C HIS A 174 0.62 11.80 -13.71
N VAL A 175 0.84 10.54 -13.30
CA VAL A 175 0.16 9.98 -12.13
C VAL A 175 0.59 10.75 -10.88
N PHE A 176 1.89 10.91 -10.65
CA PHE A 176 2.40 11.59 -9.45
C PHE A 176 1.97 13.05 -9.39
N ASP A 177 1.92 13.74 -10.53
CA ASP A 177 1.49 15.13 -10.60
C ASP A 177 0.03 15.30 -10.16
N LEU A 178 -0.87 14.35 -10.46
CA LEU A 178 -2.26 14.39 -9.97
C LEU A 178 -2.34 14.42 -8.44
N PHE A 179 -1.37 13.82 -7.74
CA PHE A 179 -1.33 13.74 -6.27
C PHE A 179 -0.32 14.71 -5.65
N SER A 180 0.19 15.67 -6.42
CA SER A 180 1.06 16.73 -5.93
C SER A 180 0.31 17.63 -4.93
N ASN A 181 1.04 18.42 -4.14
CA ASN A 181 0.41 19.36 -3.21
C ASN A 181 -0.44 20.43 -3.92
N VAL A 182 -0.16 20.71 -5.21
CA VAL A 182 -0.89 21.68 -6.02
C VAL A 182 -2.19 21.06 -6.55
N ASN A 183 -2.12 19.86 -7.11
CA ASN A 183 -3.27 19.24 -7.77
C ASN A 183 -4.16 18.43 -6.81
N CYS A 184 -3.63 18.01 -5.65
CA CYS A 184 -4.36 17.30 -4.60
C CYS A 184 -4.14 17.96 -3.22
N PRO A 185 -4.69 19.17 -2.99
CA PRO A 185 -4.48 19.93 -1.76
C PRO A 185 -5.01 19.21 -0.51
N ASN A 186 -6.03 18.36 -0.65
CA ASN A 186 -6.57 17.56 0.47
C ASN A 186 -5.57 16.53 1.01
N LEU A 187 -4.55 16.17 0.23
CA LEU A 187 -3.44 15.31 0.63
C LEU A 187 -2.14 16.07 0.88
N ALA A 188 -2.14 17.41 0.83
CA ALA A 188 -0.96 18.21 1.13
C ALA A 188 -0.46 17.94 2.56
N GLY A 189 0.85 17.71 2.71
CA GLY A 189 1.47 17.36 4.00
C GLY A 189 1.16 15.94 4.52
N LYS A 190 0.38 15.14 3.79
CA LYS A 190 0.04 13.75 4.16
C LYS A 190 0.89 12.74 3.34
N PRO A 191 1.30 11.61 3.93
CA PRO A 191 2.01 10.55 3.21
C PRO A 191 1.15 9.98 2.08
N LYS A 192 1.79 9.79 0.91
CA LYS A 192 1.22 9.23 -0.31
C LYS A 192 2.09 8.06 -0.75
N LEU A 193 1.57 6.84 -0.67
CA LEU A 193 2.29 5.61 -0.99
C LEU A 193 1.89 5.12 -2.38
N PHE A 194 2.86 4.90 -3.25
CA PHE A 194 2.66 4.35 -4.59
C PHE A 194 3.30 2.97 -4.69
N PHE A 195 2.51 1.97 -5.05
CA PHE A 195 2.96 0.62 -5.38
C PHE A 195 2.73 0.41 -6.88
N ILE A 196 3.80 0.39 -7.67
CA ILE A 196 3.71 0.25 -9.13
C ILE A 196 4.27 -1.12 -9.49
N GLN A 197 3.37 -2.05 -9.79
CA GLN A 197 3.71 -3.39 -10.26
C GLN A 197 3.65 -3.39 -11.79
N CYS A 198 4.78 -3.11 -12.42
CA CYS A 198 4.95 -3.23 -13.87
C CYS A 198 6.37 -3.68 -14.20
N CYS A 199 6.57 -4.20 -15.40
CA CYS A 199 7.92 -4.42 -15.91
C CYS A 199 8.64 -3.07 -15.98
N ARG A 200 9.94 -3.09 -15.68
CA ARG A 200 10.79 -1.91 -15.82
C ARG A 200 11.69 -1.98 -17.03
N ASP A 201 12.00 -3.18 -17.53
CA ASP A 201 12.62 -3.49 -18.82
C ASP A 201 12.56 -5.01 -19.04
N GLY A 202 12.51 -5.43 -20.31
CA GLY A 202 12.93 -6.77 -20.72
C GLY A 202 14.34 -6.66 -21.31
N LYS A 203 15.34 -7.19 -20.62
CA LYS A 203 16.62 -7.52 -21.25
C LYS A 203 16.60 -8.98 -21.68
#